data_AF-A0A534LQY4-F1
#
_entry.id   AF-A0A534LQY4-F1
#
_cell.length_a   1.000
_cell.length_b   1.000
_cell.length_c   1.000
_cell.angle_alpha   90.00
_cell.angle_beta   90.00
_cell.angle_gamma   90.00
#
_symmetry.space_group_name_H-M   'P 1'
#
loop_
_entity.id
_entity.type
_entity.pdbx_description
1 polymer ?
#
loop_
_entity_poly.entity_id
_entity_poly.type
_entity_poly.pdbx_seq_one_letter_code
_entity_poly.pdbx_strand_id
1 'polypeptide(L)'
;MIVLAIMALLLVVIFVPRPNIRLTNVRYETSSCDPVTSSVLATAYVTFANSGTVDGYIIARFYVDGERRATSGFFVAAQATVQGTLEAAIVGCLSHHYSLDTCYPSGESTTC
;
A
#
# COMPACT_ATOMS: atom_id res chain seq x y z
N MET A 1 28.10 -18.23 30.02
CA MET A 1 27.17 -17.08 30.22
C MET A 1 27.17 -16.15 29.01
N ILE A 2 28.32 -15.58 28.62
CA ILE A 2 28.42 -14.63 27.48
C ILE A 2 27.95 -15.25 26.15
N VAL A 3 28.38 -16.48 25.84
CA VAL A 3 27.99 -17.19 24.61
C VAL A 3 26.48 -17.43 24.52
N LEU A 4 25.84 -17.79 25.63
CA LEU A 4 24.39 -17.98 25.70
C LEU A 4 23.63 -16.66 25.48
N ALA A 5 24.12 -15.56 26.02
CA ALA A 5 23.52 -14.24 25.82
C ALA A 5 23.61 -13.78 24.35
N ILE A 6 24.75 -14.02 23.69
CA ILE A 6 24.94 -13.71 22.26
C ILE A 6 24.03 -14.57 21.39
N MET A 7 23.92 -15.87 21.68
CA MET A 7 23.02 -16.78 20.96
C MET A 7 21.54 -16.39 21.15
N ALA A 8 21.15 -16.01 22.36
CA ALA A 8 19.80 -15.52 22.63
C ALA A 8 19.51 -14.21 21.86
N LEU A 9 20.46 -13.28 21.83
CA LEU A 9 20.32 -12.02 21.09
C LEU A 9 20.19 -12.26 19.58
N LEU A 10 21.02 -13.15 19.02
CA LEU A 10 20.95 -13.56 17.61
C LEU A 10 19.62 -14.21 17.27
N LEU A 11 19.12 -15.10 18.13
CA LEU A 11 17.81 -15.73 17.96
C LEU A 11 16.70 -14.68 17.98
N VAL A 12 16.73 -13.71 18.91
CA VAL A 12 15.73 -12.64 18.95
C VAL A 12 15.73 -11.84 17.65
N VAL A 13 16.90 -11.48 17.10
CA VAL A 13 17.00 -10.70 15.85
C VAL A 13 16.45 -11.48 14.64
N ILE A 14 16.67 -12.80 14.58
CA ILE A 14 16.18 -13.66 13.49
C ILE A 14 14.67 -13.94 13.65
N PHE A 15 14.18 -14.08 14.87
CA PHE A 15 12.80 -14.45 15.17
C PHE A 15 11.88 -13.27 15.47
N VAL A 16 12.30 -12.00 15.31
CA VAL A 16 11.37 -10.88 15.44
C VAL A 16 10.24 -11.09 14.43
N PRO A 17 9.00 -11.35 14.89
CA PRO A 17 7.89 -11.54 13.98
C PRO A 17 7.69 -10.24 13.20
N ARG A 18 7.71 -10.32 11.86
CA ARG A 18 7.47 -9.16 11.00
C ARG A 18 6.25 -9.40 10.11
N PRO A 19 5.45 -8.36 9.87
CA PRO A 19 4.44 -8.45 8.83
C PRO A 19 5.12 -8.65 7.47
N ASN A 20 4.48 -9.41 6.58
CA ASN A 20 4.93 -9.58 5.20
C ASN A 20 3.75 -9.29 4.27
N ILE A 21 3.45 -7.99 4.14
CA ILE A 21 2.33 -7.46 3.37
C ILE A 21 2.78 -7.19 1.94
N ARG A 22 2.04 -7.72 0.97
CA ARG A 22 2.35 -7.51 -0.45
C ARG A 22 1.09 -7.10 -1.19
N LEU A 23 1.26 -6.18 -2.14
CA LEU A 23 0.24 -5.92 -3.15
C LEU A 23 0.16 -7.16 -4.04
N THR A 24 -0.96 -7.88 -3.99
CA THR A 24 -1.17 -9.11 -4.76
C THR A 24 -1.97 -8.86 -6.03
N ASN A 25 -2.79 -7.82 -6.03
CA ASN A 25 -3.56 -7.42 -7.21
C ASN A 25 -3.75 -5.90 -7.23
N VAL A 26 -3.66 -5.33 -8.42
CA VAL A 26 -4.06 -3.95 -8.68
C VAL A 26 -4.84 -3.88 -10.00
N ARG A 27 -5.95 -3.15 -9.98
CA ARG A 27 -6.77 -2.87 -11.15
C ARG A 27 -7.12 -1.39 -11.17
N TYR A 28 -7.00 -0.78 -12.34
CA TYR A 28 -7.35 0.63 -12.55
C TYR A 28 -8.62 0.70 -13.36
N GLU A 29 -9.56 1.54 -12.93
CA GLU A 29 -10.75 1.89 -13.69
C GLU A 29 -10.88 3.41 -13.73
N THR A 30 -11.50 3.91 -14.80
CA THR A 30 -11.73 5.33 -15.01
C THR A 30 -13.18 5.56 -15.34
N SER A 31 -13.80 6.54 -14.71
CA SER A 31 -15.15 6.96 -15.07
C SER A 31 -15.21 7.53 -16.48
N SER A 32 -16.43 7.69 -17.00
CA SER A 32 -16.65 8.58 -18.14
C SER A 32 -16.25 10.01 -17.80
N CYS A 33 -15.80 10.76 -18.81
CA CYS A 33 -15.55 12.19 -18.73
C CYS A 33 -16.81 12.95 -18.30
N ASP A 34 -16.71 13.73 -17.22
CA ASP A 34 -17.74 14.67 -16.82
C ASP A 34 -17.72 15.88 -17.77
N PRO A 35 -18.80 16.13 -18.53
CA PRO A 35 -18.85 17.23 -19.49
C PRO A 35 -18.91 18.62 -18.82
N VAL A 36 -19.25 18.71 -17.54
CA VAL A 36 -19.34 19.98 -16.79
C VAL A 36 -17.97 20.41 -16.29
N THR A 37 -17.24 19.48 -15.67
CA THR A 37 -15.93 19.75 -15.07
C THR A 37 -14.76 19.41 -15.98
N SER A 38 -15.02 18.75 -17.12
CA SER A 38 -13.99 18.21 -18.02
C SER A 38 -12.98 17.34 -17.27
N SER A 39 -13.47 16.47 -16.39
CA SER A 39 -12.64 15.64 -15.52
C SER A 39 -13.05 14.17 -15.55
N VAL A 40 -12.13 13.29 -15.19
CA VAL A 40 -12.36 11.86 -14.99
C VAL A 40 -12.02 11.47 -13.56
N LEU A 41 -12.78 10.54 -12.99
CA LEU A 41 -12.44 9.90 -11.72
C LEU A 41 -11.69 8.61 -12.02
N ALA A 42 -10.43 8.54 -11.61
CA ALA A 42 -9.65 7.30 -11.67
C ALA A 42 -9.69 6.59 -10.31
N THR A 43 -9.99 5.30 -10.33
CA THR A 43 -10.07 4.43 -9.16
C THR A 43 -9.06 3.30 -9.29
N ALA A 44 -8.13 3.21 -8.33
CA ALA A 44 -7.23 2.07 -8.17
C ALA A 44 -7.82 1.11 -7.13
N TYR A 45 -8.25 -0.06 -7.58
CA TYR A 45 -8.63 -1.18 -6.72
C TYR A 45 -7.38 -1.97 -6.34
N VAL A 46 -7.13 -2.11 -5.05
CA VAL A 46 -5.94 -2.77 -4.52
C VAL A 46 -6.32 -3.95 -3.65
N THR A 47 -5.53 -5.01 -3.72
CA THR A 47 -5.60 -6.15 -2.81
C THR A 47 -4.24 -6.37 -2.16
N PHE A 48 -4.23 -6.41 -0.84
CA PHE A 48 -3.04 -6.70 -0.05
C PHE A 48 -3.19 -8.02 0.69
N ALA A 49 -2.15 -8.84 0.67
CA ALA A 49 -2.08 -10.05 1.47
C ALA A 49 -0.92 -9.98 2.45
N ASN A 50 -1.17 -10.31 3.72
CA ASN A 50 -0.13 -10.46 4.73
C ASN A 50 0.15 -11.95 4.93
N SER A 51 1.32 -12.40 4.50
CA SER A 51 1.79 -13.78 4.73
C SER A 51 2.63 -13.91 6.01
N GLY A 52 2.81 -12.83 6.75
CA GLY A 52 3.50 -12.80 8.04
C GLY A 52 2.63 -13.35 9.17
N THR A 53 3.29 -13.66 10.28
CA THR A 53 2.64 -14.19 11.50
C THR A 53 2.15 -13.09 12.45
N VAL A 54 2.35 -11.82 12.09
CA VAL A 54 1.86 -10.66 12.85
C VAL A 54 1.14 -9.70 11.92
N ASP A 55 0.23 -8.95 12.50
CA ASP A 55 -0.49 -7.87 11.85
C ASP A 55 0.48 -6.78 11.39
N GLY A 56 0.08 -6.00 10.40
CA GLY A 56 0.86 -4.87 9.95
C GLY A 56 0.05 -3.82 9.23
N TYR A 57 0.74 -2.73 8.91
CA TYR A 57 0.18 -1.60 8.19
C TYR A 57 1.05 -1.34 6.95
N ILE A 58 0.39 -1.07 5.82
CA ILE A 58 1.04 -0.70 4.57
C ILE A 58 0.38 0.56 4.02
N ILE A 59 1.17 1.46 3.47
CA ILE A 59 0.66 2.65 2.78
C ILE A 59 0.74 2.40 1.28
N ALA A 60 -0.35 2.69 0.58
CA ALA A 60 -0.40 2.71 -0.87
C ALA A 60 -0.48 4.16 -1.34
N ARG A 61 0.29 4.50 -2.38
CA ARG A 61 0.22 5.82 -3.02
C ARG A 61 -0.12 5.63 -4.49
N PHE A 62 -1.15 6.36 -4.92
CA PHE A 62 -1.67 6.29 -6.27
C PHE A 62 -1.17 7.50 -7.06
N TYR A 63 -0.58 7.23 -8.22
CA TYR A 63 0.00 8.21 -9.11
C TYR A 63 -0.74 8.23 -10.45
N VAL A 64 -0.88 9.43 -10.98
CA VAL A 64 -1.42 9.70 -12.31
C VAL A 64 -0.42 10.59 -13.03
N ASP A 65 0.06 10.14 -14.19
CA ASP A 65 1.08 10.81 -15.00
C ASP A 65 2.38 11.13 -14.22
N GLY A 66 2.70 10.28 -13.25
CA GLY A 66 3.88 10.43 -12.39
C GLY A 66 3.66 11.36 -11.18
N GLU A 67 2.52 12.03 -11.07
CA GLU A 67 2.16 12.85 -9.89
C GLU A 67 1.34 12.05 -8.89
N ARG A 68 1.68 12.15 -7.60
CA ARG A 68 0.92 11.49 -6.53
C ARG A 68 -0.43 12.19 -6.35
N ARG A 69 -1.53 11.46 -6.54
CA ARG A 69 -2.89 11.99 -6.42
C ARG A 69 -3.60 11.54 -5.14
N ALA A 70 -3.34 10.33 -4.69
CA ALA A 70 -3.97 9.80 -3.48
C ALA A 70 -3.01 8.97 -2.65
N THR A 71 -3.28 8.88 -1.35
CA THR A 71 -2.54 8.05 -0.41
C THR A 71 -3.53 7.48 0.59
N SER A 72 -3.45 6.17 0.82
CA SER A 72 -4.29 5.48 1.80
C SER A 72 -3.47 4.41 2.49
N GLY A 73 -3.75 4.15 3.75
CA GLY A 73 -3.09 3.11 4.50
C GLY A 73 -4.05 2.00 4.91
N PHE A 74 -3.51 0.79 4.91
CA PHE A 74 -4.27 -0.45 5.05
C PHE A 74 -3.68 -1.27 6.18
N PHE A 75 -4.53 -1.58 7.15
CA PHE A 75 -4.23 -2.60 8.14
C PHE A 75 -4.53 -3.98 7.56
N VAL A 76 -3.56 -4.89 7.67
CA VAL A 76 -3.68 -6.26 7.18
C VAL A 76 -3.32 -7.22 8.29
N ALA A 77 -4.32 -7.91 8.82
CA ALA A 77 -4.13 -8.91 9.86
C ALA A 77 -3.19 -10.03 9.38
N ALA A 78 -2.51 -10.70 10.31
CA ALA A 78 -1.65 -11.83 10.04
C ALA A 78 -2.41 -12.90 9.22
N GLN A 79 -1.75 -13.43 8.18
CA GLN A 79 -2.31 -14.47 7.32
C GLN A 79 -3.64 -14.09 6.62
N ALA A 80 -3.94 -12.79 6.51
CA ALA A 80 -5.19 -12.30 5.94
C ALA A 80 -4.98 -11.52 4.63
N THR A 81 -6.08 -11.25 3.95
CA THR A 81 -6.15 -10.38 2.77
C THR A 81 -7.13 -9.26 3.01
N VAL A 82 -6.81 -8.05 2.55
CA VAL A 82 -7.72 -6.90 2.56
C VAL A 82 -7.80 -6.28 1.17
N GLN A 83 -8.95 -5.73 0.85
CA GLN A 83 -9.21 -5.00 -0.37
C GLN A 83 -9.49 -3.53 -0.05
N GLY A 84 -9.20 -2.65 -1.00
CA GLY A 84 -9.48 -1.23 -0.85
C GLY A 84 -9.40 -0.49 -2.17
N THR A 85 -9.66 0.81 -2.08
CA THR A 85 -9.64 1.71 -3.23
C THR A 85 -8.88 3.00 -2.92
N LEU A 86 -8.26 3.55 -3.96
CA LEU A 86 -7.72 4.91 -3.97
C LEU A 86 -8.32 5.64 -5.16
N GLU A 87 -8.81 6.85 -4.94
CA GLU A 87 -9.52 7.64 -5.96
C GLU A 87 -8.79 8.95 -6.22
N ALA A 88 -8.77 9.36 -7.49
CA ALA A 88 -8.18 10.60 -7.93
C ALA A 88 -9.07 11.26 -9.00
N ALA A 89 -9.47 12.51 -8.76
CA ALA A 89 -10.08 13.34 -9.79
C ALA A 89 -8.97 13.94 -10.67
N ILE A 90 -9.08 13.76 -11.98
CA ILE A 90 -8.08 14.18 -12.96
C ILE A 90 -8.73 15.15 -13.92
N VAL A 91 -8.12 16.32 -14.09
CA VAL A 91 -8.58 17.31 -15.07
C VAL A 91 -8.10 16.89 -16.46
N GLY A 92 -9.00 16.93 -17.42
CA GLY A 92 -8.78 16.44 -18.77
C GLY A 92 -9.39 15.05 -18.96
N CYS A 93 -9.83 14.79 -20.19
CA CYS A 93 -10.48 13.55 -20.57
C CYS A 93 -9.64 12.74 -21.57
N LEU A 94 -8.32 12.97 -21.54
CA LEU A 94 -7.35 12.23 -22.32
C LEU A 94 -6.99 10.92 -21.61
N SER A 95 -6.25 10.06 -22.28
CA SER A 95 -5.67 8.89 -21.63
C SER A 95 -4.57 9.34 -20.66
N HIS A 96 -4.57 8.78 -19.46
CA HIS A 96 -3.56 9.03 -18.43
C HIS A 96 -2.81 7.74 -18.08
N HIS A 97 -1.59 7.88 -17.58
CA HIS A 97 -0.80 6.75 -17.08
C HIS A 97 -1.02 6.56 -15.58
N TYR A 98 -1.36 5.34 -15.16
CA TYR A 98 -1.62 4.99 -13.78
C TYR A 98 -0.50 4.14 -13.20
N SER A 99 -0.04 4.49 -12.00
CA SER A 99 0.86 3.62 -11.24
C SER A 99 0.53 3.66 -9.75
N LEU A 100 0.87 2.56 -9.08
CA LEU A 100 0.70 2.43 -7.65
C LEU A 100 2.00 1.98 -7.04
N ASP A 101 2.41 2.63 -5.96
CA ASP A 101 3.50 2.15 -5.14
C ASP A 101 3.00 1.84 -3.72
N THR A 102 3.86 1.14 -2.99
CA THR A 102 3.60 0.82 -1.59
C THR A 102 4.82 1.10 -0.77
N CYS A 103 4.60 1.42 0.50
CA CYS A 103 5.68 1.62 1.45
C CYS A 103 5.23 1.20 2.84
N TYR A 104 6.20 0.78 3.63
CA TYR A 104 6.00 0.47 5.04
C TYR A 104 6.32 1.72 5.86
N PRO A 105 5.39 2.19 6.72
CA PRO A 105 5.70 3.29 7.62
C PRO A 105 6.86 2.91 8.55
N SER A 106 7.84 3.78 8.68
CA SER A 106 8.90 3.63 9.68
C SER A 106 8.46 4.26 11.01
N GLY A 107 8.24 3.42 12.03
CA GLY A 107 7.87 3.87 13.38
C GLY A 107 6.44 4.40 13.48
N GLU A 108 6.25 5.52 14.19
CA GLU A 108 4.94 6.19 14.34
C GLU A 108 4.56 7.07 13.13
N SER A 109 5.41 7.16 12.12
CA SER A 109 5.13 7.96 10.93
C SER A 109 4.04 7.32 10.09
N THR A 110 2.93 8.01 9.88
CA THR A 110 1.91 7.62 8.88
C THR A 110 2.30 8.02 7.45
N THR A 111 3.53 8.48 7.25
CA THR A 111 4.06 8.91 5.96
C THR A 111 5.32 8.16 5.56
N CYS A 112 5.36 7.88 4.26
CA CYS A 112 6.54 7.65 3.44
C CYS A 112 6.48 8.65 2.27
#